data_AF-A0A0C2I0R4-F1
#
_entry.id   AF-A0A0C2I0R4-F1
#
_cell.length_a   1.000
_cell.length_b   1.000
_cell.length_c   1.000
_cell.angle_alpha   90.00
_cell.angle_beta   90.00
_cell.angle_gamma   90.00
#
_symmetry.space_group_name_H-M   'P 1'
#
loop_
_entity.id
_entity.type
_entity.pdbx_description
1 polymer ?
#
loop_
_entity_poly.entity_id
_entity_poly.type
_entity_poly.pdbx_seq_one_letter_code
_entity_poly.pdbx_strand_id
1 'polypeptide(L)'
;MDGTIVHRLLAHARNMNEEEIIRRAISLGASGTMITELFGLPPKEIAVRRDILGIPSRKGRPPKIGPEQEAILWEHWVKLTKEQGTNLRDMRSVLEVAMLMTEREPTQNLAMVWSIIQDWIAQDLV
;
A
#
# COMPACT_ATOMS: atom_id res chain seq x y z
N MET A 1 -30.93 8.23 22.76
CA MET A 1 -30.34 8.17 21.41
C MET A 1 -29.49 6.92 21.35
N ASP A 2 -29.84 5.99 20.47
CA ASP A 2 -29.30 4.62 20.46
C ASP A 2 -27.81 4.57 20.10
N GLY A 3 -26.97 4.32 21.12
CA GLY A 3 -25.54 4.11 20.93
C GLY A 3 -25.23 2.98 19.94
N THR A 4 -26.13 2.02 19.75
CA THR A 4 -25.98 0.91 18.79
C THR A 4 -25.99 1.36 17.33
N ILE A 5 -26.73 2.43 16.99
CA ILE A 5 -26.77 3.00 15.63
C ILE A 5 -25.46 3.73 15.34
N VAL A 6 -24.95 4.50 16.30
CA VAL A 6 -23.68 5.22 16.17
C VAL A 6 -22.51 4.26 15.98
N HIS A 7 -22.44 3.18 16.77
CA HIS A 7 -21.38 2.17 16.63
C HIS A 7 -21.44 1.46 15.26
N ARG A 8 -22.64 1.18 14.76
CA ARG A 8 -22.81 0.54 13.44
C ARG A 8 -22.39 1.48 12.31
N LEU A 9 -22.75 2.76 12.38
CA LEU A 9 -22.35 3.75 11.37
C LEU A 9 -20.84 3.99 11.37
N LEU A 10 -20.20 4.06 12.54
CA LEU A 10 -18.75 4.18 12.65
C LEU A 10 -18.02 2.94 12.13
N ALA A 11 -18.50 1.74 12.48
CA ALA A 11 -17.96 0.50 11.94
C ALA A 11 -18.13 0.44 10.41
N HIS A 12 -19.28 0.86 9.89
CA HIS A 12 -19.54 0.91 8.45
C HIS A 12 -18.60 1.91 7.74
N ALA A 13 -18.45 3.13 8.26
CA ALA A 13 -17.54 4.13 7.72
C ALA A 13 -16.08 3.66 7.76
N ARG A 14 -15.65 3.00 8.85
CA ARG A 14 -14.32 2.41 8.96
C ARG A 14 -14.11 1.29 7.93
N ASN A 15 -15.11 0.43 7.75
CA ASN A 15 -15.06 -0.64 6.77
C ASN A 15 -15.04 -0.11 5.34
N MET A 16 -15.79 0.96 5.03
CA MET A 16 -15.74 1.63 3.73
C MET A 16 -14.36 2.21 3.44
N ASN A 17 -13.72 2.84 4.44
CA ASN A 17 -12.36 3.34 4.32
C ASN A 17 -11.35 2.21 4.08
N GLU A 18 -11.49 1.08 4.78
CA GLU A 18 -10.60 -0.08 4.60
C GLU A 18 -10.74 -0.71 3.21
N GLU A 19 -11.97 -0.87 2.71
CA GLU A 19 -12.22 -1.37 1.36
C GLU A 19 -11.67 -0.45 0.26
N GLU A 20 -11.72 0.86 0.47
CA GLU A 20 -11.10 1.83 -0.43
C GLU A 20 -9.58 1.72 -0.45
N ILE A 21 -8.95 1.61 0.73
CA ILE A 21 -7.51 1.41 0.87
C ILE A 21 -7.08 0.11 0.18
N ILE A 22 -7.80 -1.01 0.41
CA ILE A 22 -7.49 -2.29 -0.23
C ILE A 22 -7.61 -2.16 -1.75
N ARG A 23 -8.69 -1.56 -2.25
CA ARG A 23 -8.90 -1.34 -3.68
C ARG A 23 -7.78 -0.50 -4.28
N ARG A 24 -7.39 0.59 -3.62
CA ARG A 24 -6.29 1.47 -4.03
C ARG A 24 -4.97 0.71 -4.08
N ALA A 25 -4.63 -0.03 -3.03
CA ALA A 25 -3.40 -0.83 -2.97
C ALA A 25 -3.35 -1.90 -4.08
N ILE A 26 -4.46 -2.61 -4.32
CA ILE A 26 -4.56 -3.60 -5.40
C ILE A 26 -4.37 -2.93 -6.77
N SER A 27 -5.04 -1.80 -7.02
CA SER A 27 -4.92 -1.02 -8.27
C SER A 27 -3.51 -0.49 -8.51
N LEU A 28 -2.79 -0.10 -7.45
CA LEU A 28 -1.38 0.32 -7.52
C LEU A 28 -0.41 -0.85 -7.65
N GLY A 29 -0.90 -2.09 -7.68
CA GLY A 29 -0.09 -3.27 -7.93
C GLY A 29 0.56 -3.86 -6.68
N ALA A 30 -0.06 -3.75 -5.50
CA ALA A 30 0.33 -4.52 -4.33
C ALA A 30 0.41 -6.03 -4.63
N SER A 31 1.32 -6.72 -3.95
CA SER A 31 1.44 -8.18 -4.05
C SER A 31 0.35 -8.87 -3.23
N GLY A 32 0.01 -10.11 -3.59
CA GLY A 32 -0.96 -10.89 -2.82
C GLY A 32 -0.51 -11.09 -1.37
N THR A 33 0.78 -11.35 -1.16
CA THR A 33 1.39 -11.48 0.17
C THR A 33 1.24 -10.20 0.98
N MET A 34 1.55 -9.04 0.38
CA MET A 34 1.42 -7.74 1.03
C MET A 34 -0.03 -7.45 1.46
N ILE A 35 -1.00 -7.74 0.59
CA ILE A 35 -2.42 -7.56 0.94
C ILE A 35 -2.85 -8.54 2.06
N THR A 36 -2.34 -9.78 2.03
CA THR A 36 -2.63 -10.77 3.08
C THR A 36 -2.06 -10.32 4.43
N GLU A 37 -0.82 -9.86 4.47
CA GLU A 37 -0.14 -9.44 5.70
C GLU A 37 -0.76 -8.17 6.30
N LEU A 38 -1.11 -7.20 5.46
CA LEU A 38 -1.64 -5.91 5.93
C LEU A 38 -3.12 -5.97 6.29
N PHE A 39 -3.91 -6.78 5.58
CA PHE A 39 -5.38 -6.76 5.68
C PHE A 39 -6.01 -8.11 6.03
N GLY A 40 -5.25 -9.20 6.06
CA GLY A 40 -5.76 -10.54 6.38
C GLY A 40 -6.59 -11.18 5.28
N LEU A 41 -6.61 -10.61 4.06
CA LEU A 41 -7.40 -11.15 2.96
C LEU A 41 -6.79 -12.44 2.42
N PRO A 42 -7.58 -13.50 2.18
CA PRO A 42 -7.07 -14.74 1.62
C PRO A 42 -6.70 -14.57 0.13
N PRO A 43 -5.67 -15.28 -0.37
CA PRO A 43 -5.22 -15.19 -1.76
C PRO A 43 -6.32 -15.35 -2.82
N LYS A 44 -7.29 -16.23 -2.55
CA LYS A 44 -8.44 -16.44 -3.44
C LYS A 44 -9.31 -15.19 -3.58
N GLU A 45 -9.56 -14.48 -2.48
CA GLU A 45 -10.34 -13.24 -2.51
C GLU A 45 -9.57 -12.12 -3.21
N ILE A 46 -8.26 -12.03 -2.98
CA ILE A 46 -7.39 -11.07 -3.67
C ILE A 46 -7.44 -11.30 -5.19
N ALA A 47 -7.36 -12.56 -5.64
CA ALA A 47 -7.46 -12.90 -7.06
C ALA A 47 -8.79 -12.43 -7.66
N VAL A 48 -9.92 -12.71 -7.00
CA VAL A 48 -11.25 -12.25 -7.44
C VAL A 48 -11.31 -10.73 -7.53
N ARG A 49 -10.76 -10.00 -6.55
CA ARG A 49 -10.72 -8.52 -6.57
C ARG A 49 -9.88 -7.99 -7.74
N ARG A 50 -8.75 -8.63 -8.07
CA ARG A 50 -7.93 -8.27 -9.25
C ARG A 50 -8.68 -8.49 -10.55
N ASP A 51 -9.40 -9.60 -10.66
CA ASP A 51 -10.22 -9.92 -11.84
C ASP A 51 -11.33 -8.87 -12.03
N ILE A 52 -12.04 -8.49 -10.95
CA ILE A 52 -13.06 -7.44 -10.97
C ILE A 52 -12.50 -6.08 -11.42
N LEU A 53 -11.27 -5.75 -10.98
CA LEU A 53 -10.59 -4.51 -11.35
C LEU A 53 -9.91 -4.56 -12.73
N GLY A 54 -9.98 -5.70 -13.44
CA GLY A 54 -9.33 -5.88 -14.74
C GLY A 54 -7.80 -5.87 -14.68
N ILE A 55 -7.21 -6.16 -13.52
CA ILE A 55 -5.76 -6.12 -13.32
C ILE A 55 -5.15 -7.44 -13.80
N PRO A 56 -4.34 -7.44 -14.87
CA PRO A 56 -3.77 -8.66 -15.40
C PRO A 56 -2.82 -9.32 -14.41
N SER A 57 -2.82 -10.64 -14.39
CA SER A 57 -1.77 -11.41 -13.73
C SER A 57 -0.44 -11.16 -14.44
N ARG A 58 0.44 -10.35 -13.85
CA ARG A 58 1.76 -10.05 -14.42
C ARG A 58 2.59 -11.34 -14.44
N LYS A 59 2.99 -11.78 -15.63
CA LYS A 59 3.92 -12.90 -15.82
C LYS A 59 5.34 -12.37 -15.97
N GLY A 60 6.30 -12.99 -15.29
CA GLY A 60 7.72 -12.64 -15.34
C GLY A 60 8.22 -11.87 -14.12
N ARG A 61 9.56 -11.81 -13.98
CA ARG A 61 10.21 -11.06 -12.90
C ARG A 61 10.02 -9.56 -13.17
N PRO A 62 9.50 -8.76 -12.22
CA PRO A 62 9.52 -7.32 -12.37
C PRO A 62 10.97 -6.85 -12.55
N PRO A 63 11.22 -5.83 -13.41
CA PRO A 63 12.55 -5.24 -13.49
C PRO A 63 12.95 -4.73 -12.11
N LYS A 64 14.24 -4.85 -11.77
CA LYS A 64 14.75 -4.24 -10.53
C LYS A 64 14.66 -2.71 -10.65
N ILE A 65 14.40 -2.04 -9.53
CA ILE A 65 14.56 -0.59 -9.43
C ILE A 65 16.04 -0.28 -9.63
N GLY A 66 16.34 0.61 -10.57
CA GLY A 66 17.70 1.07 -10.84
C GLY A 66 18.11 2.21 -9.90
N PRO A 67 19.41 2.54 -9.82
CA PRO A 67 19.92 3.55 -8.87
C PRO A 67 19.28 4.92 -9.01
N GLU A 68 19.02 5.39 -10.24
CA GLU A 68 18.38 6.69 -10.49
C GLU A 68 16.94 6.73 -9.95
N GLN A 69 16.18 5.66 -10.17
CA GLN A 69 14.80 5.57 -9.67
C GLN A 69 14.77 5.39 -8.15
N GLU A 70 15.72 4.66 -7.58
CA GLU A 70 15.85 4.53 -6.13
C GLU A 70 16.13 5.88 -5.47
N ALA A 71 16.98 6.73 -6.06
CA ALA A 71 17.22 8.09 -5.57
C ALA A 71 15.95 8.95 -5.60
N ILE A 72 15.17 8.87 -6.70
CA ILE A 72 13.87 9.58 -6.80
C ILE A 72 12.89 9.10 -5.71
N LEU A 73 12.78 7.77 -5.53
CA LEU A 73 11.92 7.21 -4.50
C LEU A 73 12.38 7.61 -3.09
N TRP A 74 13.69 7.69 -2.87
CA TRP A 74 14.26 8.12 -1.60
C TRP A 74 13.86 9.58 -1.27
N GLU A 75 13.95 10.49 -2.24
CA GLU A 75 13.51 11.87 -2.06
C GLU A 75 12.01 11.96 -1.73
N HIS A 76 11.17 11.19 -2.42
CA HIS A 76 9.74 11.11 -2.11
C HIS A 76 9.49 10.55 -0.71
N TRP A 77 10.21 9.50 -0.32
CA TRP A 77 10.09 8.87 0.99
C TRP A 77 10.38 9.85 2.12
N VAL A 78 11.54 10.52 2.10
CA VAL A 78 11.92 11.49 3.14
C VAL A 78 10.90 12.63 3.22
N LYS A 79 10.48 13.17 2.07
CA LYS A 79 9.53 14.27 2.01
C LYS A 79 8.15 13.87 2.54
N LEU A 80 7.57 12.80 2.00
CA LEU A 80 6.21 12.36 2.33
C LEU A 80 6.10 11.84 3.76
N THR A 81 7.10 11.11 4.26
CA THR A 81 7.12 10.62 5.65
C THR A 81 7.04 11.78 6.64
N LYS A 82 7.77 12.87 6.37
CA LYS A 82 7.71 14.09 7.17
C LYS A 82 6.38 14.84 7.02
N GLU A 83 5.89 15.00 5.80
CA GLU A 83 4.63 15.71 5.51
C GLU A 83 3.41 15.01 6.14
N GLN A 84 3.40 13.68 6.17
CA GLN A 84 2.29 12.88 6.69
C GLN A 84 2.43 12.54 8.19
N GLY A 85 3.54 12.91 8.84
CA GLY A 85 3.80 12.54 10.23
C GLY A 85 3.79 11.02 10.45
N THR A 86 4.35 10.28 9.50
CA THR A 86 4.23 8.83 9.41
C THR A 86 4.81 8.14 10.64
N ASN A 87 4.04 7.22 11.21
CA ASN A 87 4.53 6.34 12.27
C ASN A 87 5.14 5.09 11.64
N LEU A 88 6.47 4.99 11.63
CA LEU A 88 7.19 3.85 11.05
C LEU A 88 6.94 2.52 11.76
N ARG A 89 6.38 2.55 12.99
CA ARG A 89 5.96 1.34 13.72
C ARG A 89 4.55 0.88 13.35
N ASP A 90 3.79 1.70 12.62
CA ASP A 90 2.48 1.35 12.10
C ASP A 90 2.58 1.11 10.60
N MET A 91 2.50 -0.16 10.23
CA MET A 91 2.63 -0.58 8.83
C MET A 91 1.51 -0.03 7.94
N ARG A 92 0.33 0.31 8.50
CA ARG A 92 -0.73 0.99 7.74
C ARG A 92 -0.38 2.46 7.48
N SER A 93 0.32 3.12 8.40
CA SER A 93 0.85 4.47 8.19
C SER A 93 1.92 4.49 7.10
N VAL A 94 2.81 3.50 7.07
CA VAL A 94 3.83 3.33 6.02
C VAL A 94 3.17 3.04 4.66
N LEU A 95 2.10 2.23 4.63
CA LEU A 95 1.36 1.93 3.41
C LEU A 95 0.82 3.18 2.72
N GLU A 96 0.26 4.14 3.47
CA GLU A 96 -0.25 5.38 2.89
C GLU A 96 0.83 6.15 2.14
N VAL A 97 2.04 6.25 2.71
CA VAL A 97 3.18 6.89 2.04
C VAL A 97 3.59 6.10 0.81
N ALA A 98 3.68 4.77 0.91
CA ALA A 98 4.05 3.92 -0.22
C ALA A 98 3.06 4.06 -1.40
N MET A 99 1.76 4.18 -1.12
CA MET A 99 0.73 4.43 -2.13
C MET A 99 0.92 5.80 -2.79
N LEU A 100 1.14 6.86 -1.99
CA LEU A 100 1.41 8.21 -2.51
C LEU A 100 2.69 8.25 -3.39
N MET A 101 3.73 7.54 -3.00
CA MET A 101 4.95 7.41 -3.79
C MET A 101 4.69 6.71 -5.13
N THR A 102 3.92 5.62 -5.11
CA THR A 102 3.58 4.85 -6.32
C THR A 102 2.73 5.67 -7.29
N GLU A 103 1.83 6.50 -6.78
CA GLU A 103 1.01 7.42 -7.60
C GLU A 103 1.84 8.51 -8.27
N ARG A 104 2.93 8.95 -7.63
CA ARG A 104 3.88 9.92 -8.21
C ARG A 104 4.83 9.28 -9.22
N GLU A 105 5.11 7.99 -9.07
CA GLU A 105 6.05 7.22 -9.89
C GLU A 105 5.34 6.06 -10.62
N PRO A 106 4.48 6.34 -11.63
CA PRO A 106 3.60 5.34 -12.25
C PRO A 106 4.34 4.23 -13.04
N THR A 107 5.64 4.37 -13.24
CA THR A 107 6.49 3.31 -13.81
C THR A 107 6.78 2.19 -12.81
N GLN A 108 6.59 2.46 -11.50
CA GLN A 108 6.75 1.52 -10.41
C GLN A 108 5.38 1.00 -9.96
N ASN A 109 5.36 -0.22 -9.43
CA ASN A 109 4.18 -0.72 -8.73
C ASN A 109 4.43 -0.74 -7.23
N LEU A 110 3.33 -0.76 -6.49
CA LEU A 110 3.35 -0.68 -5.04
C LEU A 110 4.15 -1.80 -4.39
N ALA A 111 4.16 -3.02 -4.94
CA ALA A 111 4.97 -4.11 -4.39
C ALA A 111 6.49 -3.82 -4.47
N MET A 112 6.95 -3.15 -5.53
CA MET A 112 8.37 -2.78 -5.68
C MET A 112 8.74 -1.63 -4.75
N VAL A 113 7.90 -0.59 -4.67
CA VAL A 113 8.08 0.54 -3.75
C VAL A 113 8.10 0.05 -2.29
N TRP A 114 7.16 -0.83 -1.95
CA TRP A 114 7.06 -1.45 -0.63
C TRP A 114 8.34 -2.18 -0.22
N SER A 115 8.91 -2.99 -1.12
CA SER A 115 10.14 -3.72 -0.85
C SER A 115 11.30 -2.80 -0.47
N ILE A 116 11.47 -1.70 -1.20
CA ILE A 116 12.56 -0.75 -0.93
C ILE A 116 12.33 0.00 0.39
N ILE A 117 11.09 0.41 0.67
CA ILE A 117 10.77 1.05 1.95
C ILE A 117 11.07 0.12 3.12
N GLN A 118 10.72 -1.17 3.01
CA GLN A 118 11.06 -2.16 4.03
C GLN A 118 12.57 -2.30 4.21
N ASP A 119 13.35 -2.28 3.13
CA ASP A 119 14.81 -2.30 3.19
C ASP A 119 15.38 -1.05 3.88
N TRP A 120 14.82 0.14 3.63
CA TRP A 120 15.23 1.38 4.32
C TRP A 120 14.88 1.38 5.80
N ILE A 121 13.68 0.92 6.16
CA ILE A 121 13.25 0.78 7.56
C ILE A 121 14.15 -0.23 8.29
N ALA A 122 14.50 -1.34 7.65
CA ALA A 122 15.41 -2.35 8.22
C ALA A 122 16.84 -1.81 8.45
N GLN A 123 17.26 -0.82 7.65
CA GLN A 123 18.53 -0.12 7.78
C GLN A 123 18.48 1.09 8.73
N ASP A 124 17.35 1.35 9.38
CA ASP A 124 17.12 2.49 10.28
C ASP A 124 17.38 3.84 9.59
N LEU A 125 17.06 3.94 8.29
CA LEU A 125 17.39 5.11 7.48
C LEU A 125 16.43 6.30 7.65
N VAL A 126 15.34 6.17 8.42
CA VAL A 126 14.47 7.26 8.93
C VAL A 126 13.81 6.80 10.22
#